data_AF-A0A817K0P7-F1
#
_entry.id   AF-A0A817K0P7-F1
#
_cell.length_a   1.000
_cell.length_b   1.000
_cell.length_c   1.000
_cell.angle_alpha   90.00
_cell.angle_beta   90.00
_cell.angle_gamma   90.00
#
_symmetry.space_group_name_H-M   'P 1'
#
loop_
_entity.id
_entity.type
_entity.pdbx_description
1 polymer ?
#
loop_
_entity_poly.entity_id
_entity_poly.type
_entity_poly.pdbx_seq_one_letter_code
_entity_poly.pdbx_strand_id
1 'polypeptide(L)'
;MNYKFYHSLYGNRYNDYMGVGIALPASMQLISTDFISIGDCLRSTMEPHEKQTGFFAWCHDLCEFILARCKKPTIDPWNVAICRNNTLICLQVIIDDKPLYIGTYHMPCLYSIPDTMIIHSSMVKDLMFQMAAGHPFILAGDFNFKPNEIPYRVITEKSYLNHVRLPNSNQYEVSYRPNGEQILKSAYCEKNGTEPNYTNFASTSQTPNFCATLDYIFFAGNLHVNKVLDLPDHPTGESYPDETHPSDHLMIAASFQLL
;
A
#
# COMPACT_ATOMS: atom_id res chain seq x y z
N MET A 1 -7.59 -22.27 19.02
CA MET A 1 -7.46 -22.34 17.55
C MET A 1 -5.98 -22.22 17.23
N ASN A 2 -5.41 -23.13 16.43
CA ASN A 2 -3.99 -23.09 16.07
C ASN A 2 -3.81 -22.31 14.77
N TYR A 3 -2.91 -21.32 14.77
CA TYR A 3 -2.56 -20.50 13.60
C TYR A 3 -1.09 -20.69 13.26
N LYS A 4 -0.76 -20.60 11.97
CA LYS A 4 0.60 -20.38 11.49
C LYS A 4 0.75 -18.90 11.17
N PHE A 5 1.75 -18.25 11.74
CA PHE A 5 1.97 -16.81 11.56
C PHE A 5 3.15 -16.58 10.62
N TYR A 6 2.90 -15.89 9.51
CA TYR A 6 3.90 -15.47 8.53
C TYR A 6 4.10 -13.96 8.68
N HIS A 7 5.34 -13.51 8.86
CA HIS A 7 5.61 -12.10 9.08
C HIS A 7 6.88 -11.63 8.38
N SER A 8 6.92 -10.34 8.06
CA SER A 8 8.10 -9.64 7.56
C SER A 8 8.28 -8.39 8.41
N LEU A 9 9.40 -8.33 9.12
CA LEU A 9 9.79 -7.16 9.91
C LEU A 9 10.86 -6.43 9.10
N TYR A 10 10.54 -5.23 8.66
CA TYR A 10 11.44 -4.39 7.85
C TYR A 10 11.70 -3.02 8.49
N GLY A 11 11.13 -2.81 9.68
CA GLY A 11 11.48 -1.72 10.56
C GLY A 11 12.84 -1.91 11.24
N ASN A 12 13.40 -0.79 11.63
CA ASN A 12 14.56 -0.64 12.48
C ASN A 12 14.17 0.29 13.65
N ARG A 13 15.11 0.54 14.57
CA ARG A 13 14.86 1.37 15.77
C ARG A 13 14.42 2.81 15.48
N TYR A 14 14.53 3.29 14.24
CA TYR A 14 14.22 4.66 13.83
C TYR A 14 12.91 4.80 13.06
N ASN A 15 12.18 3.71 12.83
CA ASN A 15 10.83 3.71 12.25
C ASN A 15 9.93 2.70 12.99
N ASP A 16 10.02 2.66 14.32
CA ASP A 16 9.11 1.95 15.23
C ASP A 16 8.88 0.46 14.93
N TYR A 17 9.90 -0.25 14.42
CA TYR A 17 9.81 -1.69 14.17
C TYR A 17 8.60 -2.07 13.28
N MET A 18 8.41 -1.36 12.17
CA MET A 18 7.38 -1.68 11.19
C MET A 18 7.50 -3.11 10.64
N GLY A 19 6.35 -3.69 10.33
CA GLY A 19 6.26 -4.97 9.68
C GLY A 19 4.81 -5.30 9.35
N VAL A 20 4.64 -6.41 8.62
CA VAL A 20 3.33 -6.97 8.34
C VAL A 20 3.33 -8.45 8.67
N GLY A 21 2.14 -9.00 8.91
CA GLY A 21 1.99 -10.43 9.12
C GLY A 21 0.61 -10.94 8.79
N ILE A 22 0.53 -12.24 8.49
CA ILE A 22 -0.70 -12.98 8.23
C ILE A 22 -0.74 -14.19 9.16
N ALA A 23 -1.80 -14.27 9.96
CA ALA A 23 -2.11 -15.46 10.76
C ALA A 23 -3.07 -16.36 9.97
N LEU A 24 -2.60 -17.52 9.53
CA LEU A 24 -3.40 -18.49 8.78
C LEU A 24 -3.89 -19.62 9.70
N PRO A 25 -5.20 -19.90 9.78
CA PRO A 25 -5.71 -21.05 10.53
C PRO A 25 -5.09 -22.36 10.04
N ALA A 26 -4.75 -23.26 10.96
CA ALA A 26 -4.18 -24.57 10.60
C ALA A 26 -5.11 -25.45 9.73
N SER A 27 -6.39 -25.11 9.66
CA SER A 27 -7.39 -25.76 8.80
C SER A 27 -7.28 -25.38 7.32
N MET A 28 -6.61 -24.28 6.97
CA MET A 28 -6.41 -23.87 5.58
C MET A 28 -5.14 -24.52 5.01
N GLN A 29 -5.26 -25.06 3.79
CA GLN A 29 -4.12 -25.63 3.08
C GLN A 29 -3.31 -24.51 2.42
N LEU A 30 -2.08 -24.31 2.88
CA LEU A 30 -1.12 -23.39 2.27
C LEU A 30 -0.39 -24.08 1.12
N ILE A 31 -0.27 -23.39 -0.01
CA ILE A 31 0.49 -23.83 -1.20
C ILE A 31 1.83 -23.11 -1.30
N SER A 32 1.82 -21.78 -1.24
CA SER A 32 3.02 -20.96 -1.34
C SER A 32 2.96 -19.75 -0.42
N THR A 33 4.13 -19.19 -0.13
CA THR A 33 4.28 -17.94 0.61
C THR A 33 5.34 -17.11 -0.09
N ASP A 34 4.97 -15.89 -0.43
CA ASP A 34 5.80 -14.94 -1.15
C ASP A 34 5.99 -13.67 -0.31
N PHE A 35 7.24 -13.22 -0.22
CA PHE A 35 7.63 -12.00 0.47
C PHE A 35 8.28 -11.06 -0.54
N ILE A 36 7.61 -9.95 -0.84
CA ILE A 36 7.99 -9.08 -1.96
C ILE A 36 8.31 -7.68 -1.44
N SER A 37 9.58 -7.29 -1.58
CA SER A 37 10.03 -5.91 -1.35
C SER A 37 9.57 -5.02 -2.49
N ILE A 38 8.67 -4.08 -2.20
CA ILE A 38 8.13 -3.17 -3.23
C ILE A 38 9.22 -2.27 -3.80
N GLY A 39 10.17 -1.83 -2.96
CA GLY A 39 11.30 -1.02 -3.41
C GLY A 39 12.19 -1.76 -4.40
N ASP A 40 12.39 -3.08 -4.22
CA ASP A 40 13.19 -3.90 -5.13
C ASP A 40 12.47 -4.17 -6.45
N CYS A 41 11.16 -4.43 -6.41
CA CYS A 41 10.33 -4.54 -7.61
C CYS A 41 10.30 -3.25 -8.43
N LEU A 42 10.23 -2.10 -7.76
CA LEU A 42 10.32 -0.80 -8.43
C LEU A 42 11.70 -0.61 -9.06
N ARG A 43 12.78 -0.95 -8.34
CA ARG A 43 14.15 -0.80 -8.84
C ARG A 43 14.41 -1.61 -10.12
N SER A 44 13.80 -2.78 -10.27
CA SER A 44 13.94 -3.58 -11.50
C SER A 44 13.24 -2.99 -12.72
N THR A 45 12.45 -1.94 -12.55
CA THR A 45 11.75 -1.22 -13.63
C THR A 45 12.41 0.12 -13.98
N MET A 46 13.57 0.42 -13.41
CA MET A 46 14.23 1.72 -13.49
C MET A 46 15.67 1.58 -13.96
N GLU A 47 16.05 2.45 -14.89
CA GLU A 47 17.44 2.65 -15.29
C GLU A 47 17.89 4.05 -14.86
N PRO A 48 19.03 4.22 -14.19
CA PRO A 48 19.56 5.55 -13.87
C PRO A 48 19.81 6.34 -15.16
N HIS A 49 19.44 7.63 -15.17
CA HIS A 49 19.80 8.50 -16.28
C HIS A 49 21.33 8.48 -16.51
N GLU A 50 21.77 8.28 -17.75
CA GLU A 50 23.19 8.36 -18.08
C GLU A 50 23.71 9.75 -17.72
N LYS A 51 24.69 9.79 -16.81
CA LYS A 51 25.42 11.04 -16.56
C LYS A 51 26.26 11.34 -17.79
N GLN A 52 26.06 12.53 -18.37
CA GLN A 52 27.00 13.03 -19.38
C GLN A 52 28.40 13.01 -18.77
N THR A 53 29.36 12.40 -19.46
CA THR A 53 30.76 12.38 -19.03
C THR A 53 31.56 13.35 -19.90
N GLY A 54 32.37 14.22 -19.29
CA GLY A 54 33.24 15.16 -20.01
C GLY A 54 33.33 16.57 -19.42
N PHE A 55 34.12 17.44 -20.06
CA PHE A 55 34.36 18.83 -19.61
C PHE A 55 33.08 19.67 -19.53
N PHE A 56 32.15 19.49 -20.47
CA PHE A 56 30.85 20.15 -20.46
C PHE A 56 29.96 19.69 -19.30
N ALA A 57 30.06 18.41 -18.89
CA ALA A 57 29.35 17.90 -17.72
C ALA A 57 29.88 18.53 -16.42
N TRP A 58 31.20 18.74 -16.30
CA TRP A 58 31.76 19.45 -15.15
C TRP A 58 31.28 20.91 -15.04
N CYS A 59 31.20 21.63 -16.15
CA CYS A 59 30.64 22.99 -16.17
C CYS A 59 29.14 22.99 -15.83
N HIS A 60 28.38 22.03 -16.37
CA HIS A 60 26.97 21.84 -16.03
C HIS A 60 26.78 21.52 -14.55
N ASP A 61 27.57 20.60 -13.98
CA ASP A 61 27.52 20.22 -12.56
C ASP A 61 27.90 21.38 -11.64
N LEU A 62 28.87 22.21 -12.03
CA LEU A 62 29.23 23.42 -11.27
C LEU A 62 28.10 24.47 -11.32
N CYS A 63 27.46 24.66 -12.47
CA CYS A 63 26.30 25.52 -12.61
C CYS A 63 25.09 24.99 -11.81
N GLU A 64 24.78 23.71 -11.90
CA GLU A 64 23.75 23.05 -11.10
C GLU A 64 24.05 23.13 -9.61
N PHE A 65 25.31 22.95 -9.18
CA PHE A 65 25.71 23.12 -7.78
C PHE A 65 25.47 24.54 -7.26
N ILE A 66 25.79 25.56 -8.08
CA ILE A 66 25.54 26.97 -7.75
C ILE A 66 24.03 27.25 -7.71
N LEU A 67 23.25 26.72 -8.66
CA LEU A 67 21.80 26.86 -8.73
C LEU A 67 21.08 26.09 -7.60
N ALA A 68 21.59 24.93 -7.21
CA ALA A 68 21.09 24.10 -6.10
C ALA A 68 21.37 24.72 -4.72
N ARG A 69 22.35 25.63 -4.61
CA ARG A 69 22.47 26.50 -3.42
C ARG A 69 21.34 27.52 -3.32
N CYS A 70 20.65 27.81 -4.42
CA CYS A 70 19.51 28.74 -4.47
C CYS A 70 18.14 28.04 -4.54
N LYS A 71 18.08 26.79 -5.01
CA LYS A 71 16.86 25.96 -5.07
C LYS A 71 16.90 24.86 -4.02
N LYS A 72 15.85 24.71 -3.20
CA LYS A 72 15.70 23.51 -2.38
C LYS A 72 15.71 22.27 -3.29
N PRO A 73 16.49 21.22 -2.98
CA PRO A 73 16.49 20.01 -3.79
C PRO A 73 15.06 19.44 -3.83
N THR A 74 14.50 19.33 -5.03
CA THR A 74 13.23 18.64 -5.26
C THR A 74 13.46 17.14 -5.02
N ILE A 75 12.79 16.59 -4.02
CA ILE A 75 12.90 15.17 -3.69
C ILE A 75 12.22 14.36 -4.80
N ASP A 76 12.95 13.44 -5.42
CA ASP A 76 12.38 12.53 -6.44
C ASP A 76 11.54 11.44 -5.74
N PRO A 77 10.22 11.36 -6.00
CA PRO A 77 9.35 10.37 -5.36
C PRO A 77 9.70 8.93 -5.71
N TRP A 78 10.25 8.65 -6.90
CA TRP A 78 10.69 7.31 -7.28
C TRP A 78 11.92 6.88 -6.50
N ASN A 79 12.87 7.80 -6.29
CA ASN A 79 14.02 7.54 -5.44
C ASN A 79 13.58 7.23 -3.99
N VAL A 80 12.58 7.94 -3.48
CA VAL A 80 12.03 7.67 -2.13
C VAL A 80 11.35 6.31 -2.08
N ALA A 81 10.57 5.96 -3.13
CA ALA A 81 9.85 4.70 -3.26
C ALA A 81 10.78 3.48 -3.28
N ILE A 82 11.83 3.49 -4.12
CA ILE A 82 12.79 2.36 -4.19
C ILE A 82 13.64 2.18 -2.93
N CYS A 83 13.73 3.22 -2.10
CA CYS A 83 14.45 3.19 -0.83
C CYS A 83 13.58 2.68 0.33
N ARG A 84 12.29 2.39 0.10
CA ARG A 84 11.41 1.84 1.12
C ARG A 84 11.59 0.32 1.22
N ASN A 85 11.57 -0.19 2.44
CA ASN A 85 11.67 -1.63 2.73
C ASN A 85 10.29 -2.31 2.90
N ASN A 86 9.19 -1.60 2.60
CA ASN A 86 7.85 -2.14 2.75
C ASN A 86 7.68 -3.43 1.96
N THR A 87 7.21 -4.47 2.65
CA THR A 87 7.06 -5.83 2.09
C THR A 87 5.59 -6.16 1.92
N LEU A 88 5.21 -6.65 0.75
CA LEU A 88 3.96 -7.37 0.51
C LEU A 88 4.17 -8.84 0.88
N ILE A 89 3.37 -9.37 1.80
CA ILE A 89 3.27 -10.81 2.01
C ILE A 89 2.07 -11.31 1.22
N CYS A 90 2.23 -12.35 0.43
CA CYS A 90 1.14 -13.01 -0.27
C CYS A 90 1.17 -14.52 -0.01
N LEU A 91 0.03 -15.08 0.39
CA LEU A 91 -0.15 -16.51 0.56
C LEU A 91 -1.07 -17.04 -0.53
N GLN A 92 -0.68 -18.15 -1.17
CA GLN A 92 -1.62 -18.95 -1.94
C GLN A 92 -2.19 -20.05 -1.05
N VAL A 93 -3.51 -20.10 -0.90
CA VAL A 93 -4.22 -21.12 -0.13
C VAL A 93 -5.26 -21.83 -0.97
N ILE A 94 -5.65 -23.04 -0.55
CA ILE A 94 -6.80 -23.76 -1.11
C ILE A 94 -7.95 -23.71 -0.11
N ILE A 95 -9.13 -23.29 -0.59
CA ILE A 95 -10.40 -23.32 0.14
C ILE A 95 -11.41 -24.02 -0.77
N ASP A 96 -11.99 -25.13 -0.30
CA ASP A 96 -12.96 -25.95 -1.05
C ASP A 96 -12.46 -26.29 -2.47
N ASP A 97 -11.23 -26.82 -2.56
CA ASP A 97 -10.52 -27.17 -3.80
C ASP A 97 -10.28 -26.02 -4.80
N LYS A 98 -10.55 -24.77 -4.39
CA LYS A 98 -10.32 -23.56 -5.20
C LYS A 98 -9.16 -22.74 -4.63
N PRO A 99 -8.27 -22.20 -5.50
CA PRO A 99 -7.19 -21.33 -5.07
C PRO A 99 -7.70 -19.94 -4.69
N LEU A 100 -7.14 -19.39 -3.62
CA LEU A 100 -7.32 -18.01 -3.17
C LEU A 100 -5.96 -17.44 -2.79
N TYR A 101 -5.70 -16.20 -3.20
CA TYR A 101 -4.50 -15.46 -2.76
C TYR A 101 -4.86 -14.46 -1.67
N ILE A 102 -4.03 -14.39 -0.63
CA ILE A 102 -4.24 -13.51 0.53
C ILE A 102 -2.99 -12.66 0.70
N GLY A 103 -3.10 -11.38 0.37
CA GLY A 103 -2.06 -10.37 0.51
C GLY A 103 -2.24 -9.51 1.77
N THR A 104 -1.14 -9.11 2.39
CA THR A 104 -1.12 -8.00 3.35
C THR A 104 0.00 -7.01 3.05
N TYR A 105 -0.30 -5.73 3.21
CA TYR A 105 0.65 -4.66 2.96
C TYR A 105 0.41 -3.47 3.89
N HIS A 106 1.49 -2.85 4.36
CA HIS A 106 1.44 -1.62 5.14
C HIS A 106 2.12 -0.51 4.35
N MET A 107 1.35 0.50 3.92
CA MET A 107 1.85 1.59 3.08
C MET A 107 2.76 2.52 3.88
N PRO A 108 3.86 3.03 3.29
CA PRO A 108 4.64 4.07 3.93
C PRO A 108 3.80 5.32 4.23
N CYS A 109 3.81 5.77 5.48
CA CYS A 109 3.21 7.02 5.94
C CYS A 109 4.06 8.23 5.50
N LEU A 110 3.92 8.64 4.23
CA LEU A 110 4.73 9.70 3.59
C LEU A 110 3.87 10.83 3.02
N TYR A 111 3.03 11.43 3.88
CA TYR A 111 2.13 12.53 3.49
C TYR A 111 2.83 13.78 2.91
N SER A 112 4.12 13.97 3.21
CA SER A 112 4.92 15.06 2.63
C SER A 112 5.35 14.81 1.19
N ILE A 113 5.26 13.56 0.71
CA ILE A 113 5.61 13.14 -0.66
C ILE A 113 4.56 12.11 -1.14
N PRO A 114 3.29 12.53 -1.32
CA PRO A 114 2.16 11.63 -1.60
C PRO A 114 2.34 10.82 -2.89
N ASP A 115 3.11 11.35 -3.84
CA ASP A 115 3.54 10.67 -5.06
C ASP A 115 4.20 9.30 -4.80
N THR A 116 4.94 9.17 -3.69
CA THR A 116 5.53 7.88 -3.28
C THR A 116 4.43 6.85 -2.99
N MET A 117 3.37 7.27 -2.32
CA MET A 117 2.25 6.40 -1.98
C MET A 117 1.45 6.01 -3.22
N ILE A 118 1.31 6.92 -4.20
CA ILE A 118 0.70 6.62 -5.50
C ILE A 118 1.49 5.53 -6.23
N ILE A 119 2.83 5.64 -6.27
CA ILE A 119 3.72 4.65 -6.89
C ILE A 119 3.56 3.28 -6.21
N HIS A 120 3.63 3.23 -4.88
CA HIS A 120 3.47 1.99 -4.12
C HIS A 120 2.07 1.37 -4.30
N SER A 121 1.00 2.16 -4.24
CA SER A 121 -0.37 1.67 -4.47
C SER A 121 -0.51 1.01 -5.83
N SER A 122 0.04 1.64 -6.86
CA SER A 122 0.03 1.08 -8.21
C SER A 122 0.81 -0.23 -8.28
N MET A 123 2.03 -0.28 -7.75
CA MET A 123 2.88 -1.47 -7.80
C MET A 123 2.28 -2.65 -7.01
N VAL A 124 1.77 -2.41 -5.80
CA VAL A 124 1.14 -3.45 -4.99
C VAL A 124 -0.09 -4.02 -5.68
N LYS A 125 -0.93 -3.18 -6.30
CA LYS A 125 -2.09 -3.62 -7.08
C LYS A 125 -1.69 -4.55 -8.21
N ASP A 126 -0.72 -4.13 -9.02
CA ASP A 126 -0.30 -4.86 -10.21
C ASP A 126 0.39 -6.19 -9.83
N LEU A 127 1.19 -6.20 -8.77
CA LEU A 127 1.78 -7.41 -8.21
C LEU A 127 0.71 -8.39 -7.75
N MET A 128 -0.33 -7.95 -7.05
CA MET A 128 -1.41 -8.85 -6.63
C MET A 128 -2.13 -9.50 -7.83
N PHE A 129 -2.40 -8.74 -8.88
CA PHE A 129 -2.97 -9.30 -10.12
C PHE A 129 -2.03 -10.29 -10.81
N GLN A 130 -0.74 -9.95 -10.88
CA GLN A 130 0.27 -10.81 -11.48
C GLN A 130 0.40 -12.14 -10.71
N MET A 131 0.51 -12.07 -9.39
CA MET A 131 0.67 -13.24 -8.53
C MET A 131 -0.57 -14.13 -8.54
N ALA A 132 -1.76 -13.53 -8.48
CA ALA A 132 -2.99 -14.29 -8.49
C ALA A 132 -3.24 -14.97 -9.84
N ALA A 133 -2.61 -14.50 -10.93
CA ALA A 133 -2.68 -15.12 -12.26
C ALA A 133 -4.13 -15.40 -12.73
N GLY A 134 -5.05 -14.50 -12.41
CA GLY A 134 -6.48 -14.61 -12.73
C GLY A 134 -7.34 -15.33 -11.68
N HIS A 135 -6.75 -15.90 -10.64
CA HIS A 135 -7.47 -16.42 -9.48
C HIS A 135 -7.98 -15.28 -8.57
N PRO A 136 -9.02 -15.54 -7.75
CA PRO A 136 -9.49 -14.56 -6.79
C PRO A 136 -8.46 -14.27 -5.72
N PHE A 137 -8.47 -13.05 -5.20
CA PHE A 137 -7.58 -12.64 -4.13
C PHE A 137 -8.16 -11.54 -3.24
N ILE A 138 -7.59 -11.47 -2.04
CA ILE A 138 -7.84 -10.44 -1.04
C ILE A 138 -6.50 -9.75 -0.76
N LEU A 139 -6.52 -8.44 -0.57
CA LEU A 139 -5.38 -7.62 -0.13
C LEU A 139 -5.86 -6.74 1.02
N ALA A 140 -5.30 -6.92 2.22
CA ALA A 140 -5.68 -6.14 3.40
C ALA A 140 -4.49 -5.38 4.01
N GLY A 141 -4.78 -4.36 4.81
CA GLY A 141 -3.77 -3.69 5.62
C GLY A 141 -4.07 -2.22 5.89
N ASP A 142 -3.12 -1.54 6.54
CA ASP A 142 -3.10 -0.09 6.69
C ASP A 142 -2.44 0.54 5.46
N PHE A 143 -3.23 1.29 4.70
CA PHE A 143 -2.78 1.91 3.48
C PHE A 143 -2.40 3.38 3.65
N ASN A 144 -2.55 3.95 4.84
CA ASN A 144 -2.19 5.33 5.15
C ASN A 144 -2.76 6.37 4.17
N PHE A 145 -3.90 6.10 3.51
CA PHE A 145 -4.59 7.08 2.67
C PHE A 145 -6.09 7.05 2.93
N LYS A 146 -6.75 8.17 2.68
CA LYS A 146 -8.19 8.33 2.89
C LYS A 146 -9.00 7.90 1.66
N PRO A 147 -10.31 7.62 1.83
CA PRO A 147 -11.18 7.43 0.69
C PRO A 147 -11.13 8.64 -0.25
N ASN A 148 -11.20 8.39 -1.55
CA ASN A 148 -11.13 9.39 -2.63
C ASN A 148 -9.78 10.10 -2.83
N GLU A 149 -8.75 9.83 -2.01
CA GLU A 149 -7.40 10.30 -2.33
C GLU A 149 -6.82 9.54 -3.53
N ILE A 150 -5.84 10.15 -4.20
CA ILE A 150 -5.26 9.61 -5.45
C ILE A 150 -4.81 8.15 -5.30
N PRO A 151 -4.10 7.74 -4.22
CA PRO A 151 -3.69 6.34 -4.06
C PRO A 151 -4.87 5.35 -3.93
N TYR A 152 -5.97 5.75 -3.30
CA TYR A 152 -7.20 4.95 -3.22
C TYR A 152 -7.83 4.77 -4.61
N ARG A 153 -7.91 5.85 -5.38
CA ARG A 153 -8.47 5.85 -6.74
C ARG A 153 -7.63 5.04 -7.73
N VAL A 154 -6.31 5.05 -7.57
CA VAL A 154 -5.39 4.17 -8.34
C VAL A 154 -5.72 2.68 -8.17
N ILE A 155 -6.19 2.30 -6.99
CA ILE A 155 -6.58 0.93 -6.66
C ILE A 155 -7.97 0.58 -7.18
N THR A 156 -8.92 1.52 -7.08
CA THR A 156 -10.35 1.25 -7.20
C THR A 156 -11.01 1.71 -8.50
N GLU A 157 -10.37 2.59 -9.28
CA GLU A 157 -10.96 3.19 -10.49
C GLU A 157 -10.25 2.75 -11.77
N LYS A 158 -11.05 2.40 -12.79
CA LYS A 158 -10.56 2.08 -14.13
C LYS A 158 -10.05 3.34 -14.82
N SER A 159 -8.99 3.19 -15.62
CA SER A 159 -8.38 4.25 -16.41
C SER A 159 -7.95 5.49 -15.60
N TYR A 160 -7.92 5.42 -14.26
CA TYR A 160 -7.59 6.58 -13.45
C TYR A 160 -6.18 7.09 -13.73
N LEU A 161 -5.24 6.16 -14.00
CA LEU A 161 -3.86 6.49 -14.37
C LEU A 161 -3.71 7.03 -15.80
N ASN A 162 -4.71 6.85 -16.67
CA ASN A 162 -4.74 7.53 -17.97
C ASN A 162 -4.96 9.05 -17.78
N HIS A 163 -5.61 9.44 -16.68
CA HIS A 163 -5.89 10.84 -16.35
C HIS A 163 -4.90 11.41 -15.31
N VAL A 164 -4.44 10.59 -14.37
CA VAL A 164 -3.40 10.92 -13.39
C VAL A 164 -2.12 10.21 -13.78
N ARG A 165 -1.25 10.90 -14.49
CA ARG A 165 0.08 10.37 -14.82
C ARG A 165 0.86 10.14 -13.52
N LEU A 166 1.50 8.98 -13.40
CA LEU A 166 2.55 8.81 -12.40
C LEU A 166 3.57 9.94 -12.54
N PRO A 167 4.18 10.41 -11.43
CA PRO A 167 5.18 11.47 -11.48
C PRO A 167 6.33 11.06 -12.41
N ASN A 168 6.96 12.02 -13.07
CA ASN A 168 8.21 11.75 -13.77
C ASN A 168 9.35 11.68 -12.74
N SER A 169 10.31 10.79 -12.96
CA SER A 169 11.57 10.82 -12.22
C SER A 169 12.55 11.78 -12.91
N ASN A 170 13.35 12.49 -12.12
CA ASN A 170 14.48 13.27 -12.63
C ASN A 170 15.81 12.49 -12.56
N GLN A 171 15.82 11.35 -11.87
CA GLN A 171 16.99 10.49 -11.67
C GLN A 171 16.97 9.20 -12.52
N TYR A 172 15.79 8.75 -12.92
CA TYR A 172 15.59 7.43 -13.54
C TYR A 172 14.71 7.50 -14.79
N GLU A 173 15.09 6.73 -15.80
CA GLU A 173 14.17 6.30 -16.85
C GLU A 173 13.29 5.18 -16.30
N VAL A 174 11.98 5.46 -16.19
CA VAL A 174 11.01 4.53 -15.60
C VAL A 174 10.27 3.78 -16.71
N SER A 175 10.48 2.46 -16.79
CA SER A 175 9.80 1.57 -17.74
C SER A 175 8.47 1.01 -17.21
N TYR A 176 8.22 1.10 -15.90
CA TYR A 176 6.97 0.66 -15.29
C TYR A 176 5.74 1.34 -15.90
N ARG A 177 4.75 0.53 -16.29
CA ARG A 177 3.47 0.98 -16.82
C ARG A 177 2.34 0.32 -16.03
N PRO A 178 1.64 1.09 -15.20
CA PRO A 178 0.55 0.55 -14.39
C PRO A 178 -0.58 -0.08 -15.21
N ASN A 179 -1.21 -1.10 -14.65
CA ASN A 179 -2.45 -1.64 -15.16
C ASN A 179 -3.61 -0.67 -14.89
N GLY A 180 -4.16 -0.08 -15.95
CA GLY A 180 -5.31 0.82 -15.88
C GLY A 180 -6.67 0.12 -15.94
N GLU A 181 -6.73 -1.15 -16.34
CA GLU A 181 -8.00 -1.84 -16.63
C GLU A 181 -8.52 -2.65 -15.46
N GLN A 182 -7.61 -3.20 -14.66
CA GLN A 182 -7.93 -4.01 -13.50
C GLN A 182 -7.99 -3.14 -12.24
N ILE A 183 -9.04 -3.35 -11.44
CA ILE A 183 -9.33 -2.62 -10.22
C ILE A 183 -9.58 -3.60 -9.07
N LEU A 184 -9.28 -3.16 -7.85
CA LEU A 184 -9.76 -3.84 -6.65
C LEU A 184 -11.04 -3.18 -6.16
N LYS A 185 -11.90 -3.96 -5.54
CA LYS A 185 -13.06 -3.48 -4.80
C LYS A 185 -12.74 -3.43 -3.32
N SER A 186 -13.24 -2.44 -2.59
CA SER A 186 -13.23 -2.45 -1.12
C SER A 186 -14.38 -3.29 -0.60
N ALA A 187 -14.12 -4.17 0.37
CA ALA A 187 -15.15 -5.00 0.99
C ALA A 187 -16.22 -4.17 1.70
N TYR A 188 -15.84 -3.09 2.40
CA TYR A 188 -16.77 -2.21 3.09
C TYR A 188 -17.61 -1.41 2.10
N CYS A 189 -16.98 -0.79 1.11
CA CYS A 189 -17.69 -0.05 0.07
C CYS A 189 -18.65 -0.95 -0.73
N GLU A 190 -18.24 -2.16 -1.11
CA GLU A 190 -19.10 -3.12 -1.82
C GLU A 190 -20.29 -3.55 -0.95
N LYS A 191 -20.08 -3.80 0.36
CA LYS A 191 -21.13 -4.30 1.24
C LYS A 191 -22.11 -3.23 1.72
N ASN A 192 -21.60 -2.04 2.06
CA ASN A 192 -22.36 -0.97 2.71
C ASN A 192 -22.68 0.20 1.78
N GLY A 193 -22.07 0.25 0.59
CA GLY A 193 -22.18 1.36 -0.36
C GLY A 193 -21.21 2.52 -0.09
N THR A 194 -20.54 2.53 1.06
CA THR A 194 -19.53 3.53 1.44
C THR A 194 -18.43 2.89 2.29
N GLU A 195 -17.27 3.55 2.34
CA GLU A 195 -16.24 3.22 3.35
C GLU A 195 -16.71 3.59 4.76
N PRO A 196 -16.11 3.02 5.82
CA PRO A 196 -16.35 3.46 7.19
C PRO A 196 -16.01 4.93 7.40
N ASN A 197 -16.57 5.54 8.44
CA ASN A 197 -16.24 6.91 8.82
C ASN A 197 -14.78 7.04 9.27
N TYR A 198 -14.28 6.02 9.98
CA TYR A 198 -12.88 5.95 10.40
C TYR A 198 -12.45 4.52 10.69
N THR A 199 -11.14 4.30 10.59
CA THR A 199 -10.44 3.10 11.08
C THR A 199 -9.23 3.46 11.92
N ASN A 200 -8.79 4.72 11.91
CA ASN A 200 -7.78 5.27 12.80
C ASN A 200 -8.33 6.49 13.54
N PHE A 201 -8.06 6.58 14.85
CA PHE A 201 -8.32 7.75 15.66
C PHE A 201 -7.15 8.01 16.62
N ALA A 202 -6.25 8.92 16.23
CA ALA A 202 -5.01 9.18 16.96
C ALA A 202 -4.76 10.67 17.16
N SER A 203 -4.25 11.03 18.33
CA SER A 203 -3.78 12.37 18.66
C SER A 203 -2.28 12.35 18.90
N THR A 204 -1.57 13.15 18.12
CA THR A 204 -0.12 13.34 18.27
C THR A 204 0.21 14.80 18.56
N SER A 205 1.44 15.07 18.99
CA SER A 205 1.92 16.45 19.19
C SER A 205 1.89 17.29 17.91
N GLN A 206 1.91 16.66 16.74
CA GLN A 206 1.91 17.32 15.44
C GLN A 206 0.50 17.43 14.82
N THR A 207 -0.41 16.52 15.18
CA THR A 207 -1.76 16.47 14.66
C THR A 207 -2.71 16.13 15.80
N PRO A 208 -3.28 17.14 16.48
CA PRO A 208 -4.33 16.89 17.46
C PRO A 208 -5.56 16.36 16.73
N ASN A 209 -6.06 15.20 17.16
CA ASN A 209 -7.29 14.55 16.72
C ASN A 209 -7.34 14.19 15.22
N PHE A 210 -6.41 13.37 14.75
CA PHE A 210 -6.53 12.74 13.44
C PHE A 210 -7.55 11.59 13.49
N CYS A 211 -8.58 11.66 12.65
CA CYS A 211 -9.62 10.63 12.55
C CYS A 211 -9.95 10.39 11.08
N ALA A 212 -9.68 9.19 10.58
CA ALA A 212 -9.93 8.84 9.18
C ALA A 212 -9.95 7.33 8.94
N THR A 213 -10.47 6.93 7.78
CA THR A 213 -10.34 5.56 7.26
C THR A 213 -9.02 5.44 6.52
N LEU A 214 -8.14 4.58 7.04
CA LEU A 214 -6.81 4.28 6.49
C LEU A 214 -6.63 2.79 6.18
N ASP A 215 -7.44 1.93 6.78
CA ASP A 215 -7.36 0.48 6.69
C ASP A 215 -8.41 -0.05 5.73
N TYR A 216 -8.00 -0.96 4.85
CA TYR A 216 -8.88 -1.50 3.81
C TYR A 216 -8.73 -3.02 3.69
N ILE A 217 -9.82 -3.67 3.29
CA ILE A 217 -9.84 -5.04 2.78
C ILE A 217 -10.26 -4.96 1.32
N PHE A 218 -9.27 -4.91 0.43
CA PHE A 218 -9.48 -4.93 -1.01
C PHE A 218 -9.60 -6.36 -1.53
N PHE A 219 -10.30 -6.55 -2.64
CA PHE A 219 -10.41 -7.86 -3.29
C PHE A 219 -10.66 -7.77 -4.79
N ALA A 220 -10.40 -8.86 -5.51
CA ALA A 220 -10.74 -9.04 -6.91
C ALA A 220 -11.05 -10.51 -7.26
N GLY A 221 -11.70 -10.72 -8.40
CA GLY A 221 -12.11 -12.03 -8.89
C GLY A 221 -13.50 -12.47 -8.39
N ASN A 222 -13.75 -13.77 -8.43
CA ASN A 222 -15.04 -14.40 -8.12
C ASN A 222 -15.28 -14.50 -6.60
N LEU A 223 -15.33 -13.37 -5.92
CA LEU A 223 -15.58 -13.24 -4.50
C LEU A 223 -16.84 -12.40 -4.26
N HIS A 224 -17.73 -12.89 -3.40
CA HIS A 224 -18.89 -12.15 -2.91
C HIS A 224 -18.70 -11.76 -1.44
N VAL A 225 -18.95 -10.50 -1.10
CA VAL A 225 -18.86 -10.02 0.29
C VAL A 225 -20.16 -10.31 1.03
N ASN A 226 -20.14 -11.31 1.91
CA ASN A 226 -21.32 -11.70 2.70
C ASN A 226 -21.62 -10.69 3.81
N LYS A 227 -20.58 -10.30 4.55
CA LYS A 227 -20.68 -9.45 5.74
C LYS A 227 -19.36 -8.70 5.95
N VAL A 228 -19.46 -7.50 6.51
CA VAL A 228 -18.34 -6.79 7.13
C VAL A 228 -18.62 -6.58 8.61
N LEU A 229 -17.57 -6.37 9.41
CA LEU A 229 -17.73 -6.02 10.83
C LEU A 229 -18.27 -4.59 10.94
N ASP A 230 -19.35 -4.43 11.69
CA ASP A 230 -19.93 -3.13 11.97
C ASP A 230 -18.97 -2.31 12.82
N LEU A 231 -18.57 -1.15 12.32
CA LEU A 231 -17.68 -0.22 13.02
C LEU A 231 -18.51 0.93 13.61
N PRO A 232 -18.10 1.51 14.74
CA PRO A 232 -18.73 2.70 15.30
C PRO A 232 -18.70 3.87 14.31
N ASP A 233 -19.78 4.66 14.27
CA ASP A 233 -19.87 5.83 13.41
C ASP A 233 -18.98 6.99 13.87
N HIS A 234 -18.70 7.06 15.17
CA HIS A 234 -17.94 8.12 15.81
C HIS A 234 -16.94 7.56 16.83
N PRO A 235 -15.77 8.16 17.00
CA PRO A 235 -14.85 7.82 18.08
C PRO A 235 -15.43 8.21 19.43
N THR A 236 -15.01 7.48 20.47
CA THR A 236 -15.29 7.80 21.87
C THR A 236 -14.02 8.32 22.54
N GLY A 237 -14.11 9.42 23.27
CA GLY A 237 -12.93 10.02 23.93
C GLY A 237 -12.13 10.94 23.01
N GLU A 238 -10.87 11.20 23.38
CA GLU A 238 -10.01 12.20 22.73
C GLU A 238 -8.97 11.58 21.75
N SER A 239 -8.62 10.31 21.95
CA SER A 239 -7.71 9.55 21.10
C SER A 239 -7.79 8.08 21.46
N TYR A 240 -7.47 7.22 20.51
CA TYR A 240 -7.03 5.85 20.77
C TYR A 240 -5.49 5.77 20.67
N PRO A 241 -4.84 4.76 21.27
CA PRO A 241 -5.40 3.79 22.21
C PRO A 241 -5.89 4.44 23.52
N ASP A 242 -6.83 3.79 24.19
CA ASP A 242 -7.34 4.17 25.51
C ASP A 242 -7.55 2.94 26.41
N GLU A 243 -8.23 3.08 27.55
CA GLU A 243 -8.49 1.97 28.49
C GLU A 243 -9.31 0.81 27.88
N THR A 244 -10.04 1.09 26.80
CA THR A 244 -10.96 0.17 26.12
C THR A 244 -10.49 -0.21 24.71
N HIS A 245 -9.61 0.59 24.10
CA HIS A 245 -9.08 0.41 22.75
C HIS A 245 -7.56 0.21 22.81
N PRO A 246 -7.05 -1.01 22.60
CA PRO A 246 -5.61 -1.29 22.74
C PRO A 246 -4.75 -0.77 21.58
N SER A 247 -5.36 -0.22 20.53
CA SER A 247 -4.70 0.36 19.36
C SER A 247 -5.44 1.63 18.95
N ASP A 248 -4.71 2.55 18.32
CA ASP A 248 -5.26 3.71 17.64
C ASP A 248 -6.04 3.37 16.36
N HIS A 249 -5.87 2.15 15.86
CA HIS A 249 -6.65 1.58 14.76
C HIS A 249 -7.75 0.65 15.27
N LEU A 250 -8.89 0.66 14.57
CA LEU A 250 -9.97 -0.30 14.74
C LEU A 250 -9.70 -1.56 13.94
N MET A 251 -10.00 -2.71 14.55
CA MET A 251 -10.03 -3.97 13.82
C MET A 251 -11.12 -3.92 12.75
N ILE A 252 -10.75 -4.18 11.50
CA ILE A 252 -11.69 -4.37 10.39
C ILE A 252 -11.77 -5.84 10.00
N ALA A 253 -12.94 -6.29 9.54
CA ALA A 253 -13.11 -7.68 9.10
C ALA A 253 -14.19 -7.82 8.03
N ALA A 254 -14.01 -8.82 7.16
CA ALA A 254 -14.96 -9.18 6.12
C ALA A 254 -15.08 -10.70 6.00
N SER A 255 -16.27 -11.17 5.63
CA SER A 255 -16.55 -12.56 5.29
C SER A 255 -16.88 -12.66 3.81
N PHE A 256 -16.16 -13.54 3.12
CA PHE A 256 -16.32 -13.75 1.68
C PHE A 256 -16.91 -15.12 1.39
N GLN A 257 -17.69 -15.21 0.32
CA GLN A 257 -18.02 -16.44 -0.36
C GLN A 257 -17.22 -16.54 -1.66
N LEU A 258 -16.55 -17.66 -1.85
CA LEU A 258 -15.82 -17.99 -3.06
C LEU A 258 -16.78 -18.63 -4.07
N LEU A 259 -17.05 -17.92 -5.17
CA LEU A 259 -18.06 -18.32 -6.18
C LEU A 259 -17.53 -19.40 -7.14
#